data_AF-A0A7C9ESF6-F1
#
_entry.id   AF-A0A7C9ESF6-F1
#
_cell.length_a   1.000
_cell.length_b   1.000
_cell.length_c   1.000
_cell.angle_alpha   90.00
_cell.angle_beta   90.00
_cell.angle_gamma   90.00
#
_symmetry.space_group_name_H-M   'P 1'
#
loop_
_entity.id
_entity.type
_entity.pdbx_description
1 polymer ?
#
loop_
_entity_poly.entity_id
_entity_poly.type
_entity_poly.pdbx_seq_one_letter_code
_entity_poly.pdbx_strand_id
1 'polypeptide(L)'
;MLLVFAYAQNEKQLIYNGFHRALNLHLDGLANILPSGLLQMTNFSIHKTAHAYYPYPMTFRPNQTFSTTFVFVMYSQVTDHSGHGIVFVISQSVSFQGALSCK
;
A
#
# COMPACT_ATOMS: atom_id res chain seq x y z
N MET A 1 6.38 -30.92 10.64
CA MET A 1 5.50 -30.17 11.56
C MET A 1 6.05 -28.76 11.68
N LEU A 2 5.50 -27.80 10.93
CA LEU A 2 5.93 -26.40 10.96
C LEU A 2 5.08 -25.68 12.02
N LEU A 3 5.69 -25.30 13.14
CA LEU A 3 5.02 -24.48 14.15
C LEU A 3 5.09 -23.02 13.71
N VAL A 4 3.99 -22.50 13.16
CA VAL A 4 3.81 -21.07 12.94
C VAL A 4 3.17 -20.48 14.20
N PHE A 5 3.98 -19.91 15.08
CA PHE A 5 3.46 -19.07 16.17
C PHE A 5 3.18 -17.66 15.61
N ALA A 6 1.95 -17.42 15.15
CA ALA A 6 1.47 -16.06 14.90
C ALA A 6 0.73 -15.54 16.14
N TYR A 7 1.50 -15.03 17.11
CA TYR A 7 0.94 -14.36 18.29
C TYR A 7 0.76 -12.87 17.97
N ALA A 8 -0.40 -12.49 17.45
CA ALA A 8 -0.75 -11.09 17.26
C ALA A 8 -1.54 -10.61 18.48
N GLN A 9 -0.85 -10.02 19.45
CA GLN A 9 -1.50 -9.47 20.65
C GLN A 9 -1.48 -7.95 20.59
N ASN A 10 -2.65 -7.43 20.22
CA ASN A 10 -3.20 -6.05 20.23
C ASN A 10 -2.20 -4.94 20.61
N GLU A 11 -1.91 -3.91 19.79
CA GLU A 11 -2.83 -2.80 19.42
C GLU A 11 -2.43 -2.05 18.10
N LYS A 12 -1.62 -2.64 17.20
CA LYS A 12 -1.15 -2.00 15.94
C LYS A 12 -1.43 -2.83 14.68
N GLN A 13 -2.63 -3.40 14.56
CA GLN A 13 -2.96 -4.31 13.46
C GLN A 13 -3.41 -3.57 12.19
N LEU A 14 -2.76 -3.86 11.07
CA LEU A 14 -3.24 -3.50 9.74
C LEU A 14 -3.79 -4.76 9.08
N ILE A 15 -5.10 -4.81 8.84
CA ILE A 15 -5.75 -5.92 8.10
C ILE A 15 -6.82 -5.31 7.19
N TYR A 16 -6.64 -5.41 5.88
CA TYR A 16 -7.69 -5.08 4.91
C TYR A 16 -7.95 -6.27 3.99
N ASN A 17 -9.08 -6.96 4.20
CA ASN A 17 -9.61 -7.99 3.30
C ASN A 17 -10.86 -7.41 2.59
N GLY A 18 -10.62 -6.31 1.87
CA GLY A 18 -11.62 -5.38 1.35
C GLY A 18 -11.42 -3.97 1.94
N PHE A 19 -11.33 -2.97 1.08
CA PHE A 19 -10.98 -1.59 1.45
C PHE A 19 -12.19 -0.72 1.79
N HIS A 20 -13.44 -1.21 1.71
CA HIS A 20 -14.61 -0.45 2.18
C HIS A 20 -14.55 -0.07 3.66
N ARG A 21 -13.85 -0.88 4.46
CA ARG A 21 -13.65 -0.64 5.90
C ARG A 21 -12.33 0.08 6.20
N ALA A 22 -11.57 0.48 5.18
CA ALA A 22 -10.33 1.23 5.34
C ALA A 22 -10.64 2.71 5.62
N LEU A 23 -11.18 2.95 6.82
CA LEU A 23 -11.51 4.30 7.28
C LEU A 23 -10.26 5.17 7.31
N ASN A 24 -10.36 6.35 6.70
CA ASN A 24 -9.33 7.38 6.69
C ASN A 24 -8.00 6.96 6.03
N LEU A 25 -7.99 5.96 5.13
CA LEU A 25 -6.81 5.67 4.33
C LEU A 25 -6.40 6.94 3.57
N HIS A 26 -5.15 7.38 3.74
CA HIS A 26 -4.67 8.58 3.07
C HIS A 26 -4.33 8.23 1.62
N LEU A 27 -5.20 8.64 0.70
CA LEU A 27 -5.07 8.42 -0.73
C LEU A 27 -4.44 9.66 -1.39
N ASP A 28 -3.44 9.43 -2.23
CA ASP A 28 -2.75 10.44 -3.02
C ASP A 28 -2.53 9.97 -4.46
N GLY A 29 -2.38 10.90 -5.39
CA GLY A 29 -2.29 10.62 -6.82
C GLY A 29 -3.58 10.02 -7.38
N LEU A 30 -3.47 8.89 -8.10
CA LEU A 30 -4.63 8.19 -8.67
C LEU A 30 -5.27 7.15 -7.73
N ALA A 31 -4.80 7.01 -6.49
CA ALA A 31 -5.27 5.96 -5.60
C ALA A 31 -6.77 6.13 -5.30
N ASN A 32 -7.56 5.07 -5.46
CA ASN A 32 -9.00 5.09 -5.22
C ASN A 32 -9.51 3.76 -4.68
N ILE A 33 -10.58 3.80 -3.88
CA ILE A 33 -11.29 2.60 -3.42
C ILE A 33 -12.51 2.40 -4.33
N LEU A 34 -12.53 1.29 -5.06
CA LEU A 34 -13.63 0.96 -5.98
C LEU A 34 -14.89 0.55 -5.20
N PRO A 35 -16.08 0.64 -5.81
CA PRO A 35 -17.32 0.12 -5.22
C PRO A 35 -17.25 -1.38 -4.89
N SER A 36 -16.37 -2.13 -5.55
CA SER A 36 -16.08 -3.54 -5.24
C SER A 36 -15.25 -3.76 -3.98
N GLY A 37 -14.67 -2.69 -3.41
CA GLY A 37 -13.82 -2.76 -2.23
C GLY A 37 -12.36 -3.03 -2.53
N LEU A 38 -11.96 -2.90 -3.79
CA LEU A 38 -10.55 -3.01 -4.18
C LEU A 38 -9.88 -1.64 -4.10
N LEU A 39 -8.67 -1.60 -3.57
CA LEU A 39 -7.79 -0.44 -3.70
C LEU A 39 -7.17 -0.48 -5.09
N GLN A 40 -7.62 0.44 -5.94
CA GLN A 40 -7.00 0.71 -7.22
C GLN A 40 -5.87 1.71 -7.01
N MET A 41 -4.63 1.28 -7.25
CA MET A 41 -3.48 2.17 -7.22
C MET A 41 -3.45 3.01 -8.50
N THR A 42 -3.43 2.37 -9.67
CA THR A 42 -3.39 3.07 -10.96
C THR A 42 -4.46 2.53 -11.91
N ASN A 43 -4.76 3.33 -12.93
CA ASN A 43 -5.57 2.93 -14.08
C ASN A 43 -4.68 3.00 -15.35
N PHE A 44 -5.28 2.88 -16.54
CA PHE A 44 -4.54 2.86 -17.82
C PHE A 44 -3.96 4.22 -18.24
N SER A 45 -3.97 5.22 -17.36
CA SER A 45 -3.28 6.50 -17.61
C SER A 45 -1.78 6.29 -17.68
N ILE A 46 -1.15 6.92 -18.67
CA ILE A 46 0.27 6.83 -18.93
C ILE A 46 1.05 7.71 -17.93
N HIS A 47 2.14 7.17 -17.36
CA HIS A 47 3.08 7.87 -16.47
C HIS A 47 2.44 8.59 -15.26
N LYS A 48 1.52 7.92 -14.56
CA LYS A 48 0.91 8.42 -13.32
C LYS A 48 1.28 7.56 -12.12
N THR A 49 1.34 8.18 -10.96
CA THR A 49 1.65 7.54 -9.68
C THR A 49 0.46 7.65 -8.72
N ALA A 50 0.50 6.81 -7.69
CA ALA A 50 -0.54 6.74 -6.69
C ALA A 50 0.02 6.17 -5.40
N HIS A 51 -0.50 6.66 -4.28
CA HIS A 51 -0.03 6.27 -2.97
C HIS A 51 -1.20 6.09 -2.02
N ALA A 52 -1.08 5.10 -1.15
CA ALA A 52 -2.06 4.83 -0.11
C ALA A 52 -1.33 4.60 1.20
N TYR A 53 -1.60 5.45 2.20
CA TYR A 53 -0.95 5.39 3.50
C TYR A 53 -1.93 5.05 4.60
N TYR A 54 -1.45 4.23 5.53
CA TYR A 54 -2.15 3.99 6.78
C TYR A 54 -2.25 5.30 7.58
N PRO A 55 -3.43 5.71 8.05
CA PRO A 55 -3.64 7.02 8.66
C PRO A 55 -2.89 7.24 9.97
N TYR A 56 -2.57 6.18 10.69
CA TYR A 56 -2.01 6.29 12.05
C TYR A 56 -0.52 5.93 12.05
N PRO A 57 0.38 6.88 12.37
CA PRO A 57 1.81 6.60 12.43
C PRO A 57 2.13 5.44 13.38
N MET A 58 3.00 4.54 12.94
CA MET A 58 3.49 3.44 13.77
C MET A 58 4.81 3.81 14.44
N THR A 59 4.87 3.76 15.77
CA THR A 59 6.15 3.87 16.48
C THR A 59 6.92 2.56 16.38
N PHE A 60 8.13 2.62 15.83
CA PHE A 60 9.10 1.52 15.84
C PHE A 60 10.03 1.66 17.05
N ARG A 61 10.05 0.65 17.92
CA ARG A 61 10.97 0.58 19.06
C ARG A 61 12.28 -0.12 18.65
N PRO A 62 13.39 0.10 19.37
CA PRO A 62 14.59 -0.70 19.22
C PRO A 62 14.27 -2.20 19.31
N ASN A 63 14.83 -3.01 18.41
CA ASN A 63 14.60 -4.46 18.30
C ASN A 63 13.16 -4.89 17.92
N GLN A 64 12.35 -3.97 17.39
CA GLN A 64 11.04 -4.33 16.85
C GLN A 64 11.15 -4.89 15.43
N THR A 65 10.56 -6.06 15.20
CA THR A 65 10.42 -6.66 13.86
C THR A 65 8.99 -6.47 13.35
N PHE A 66 8.79 -6.61 12.04
CA PHE A 66 7.48 -6.57 11.43
C PHE A 66 7.33 -7.65 10.36
N SER A 67 6.09 -7.98 10.04
CA SER A 67 5.71 -8.82 8.91
C SER A 67 4.50 -8.19 8.23
N THR A 68 4.40 -8.35 6.91
CA THR A 68 3.29 -7.86 6.11
C THR A 68 2.92 -8.87 5.03
N THR A 69 1.66 -8.88 4.63
CA THR A 69 1.16 -9.74 3.56
C THR A 69 0.08 -8.98 2.82
N PHE A 70 0.15 -8.98 1.49
CA PHE A 70 -0.83 -8.34 0.63
C PHE A 70 -0.99 -9.14 -0.67
N VAL A 71 -2.17 -9.03 -1.28
CA VAL A 71 -2.50 -9.62 -2.59
C VAL A 71 -2.78 -8.47 -3.55
N PHE A 72 -2.24 -8.55 -4.76
CA PHE A 72 -2.42 -7.54 -5.79
C PHE A 72 -2.53 -8.18 -7.16
N VAL A 73 -3.09 -7.44 -8.11
CA VAL A 73 -3.13 -7.80 -9.53
C VAL A 73 -2.59 -6.63 -10.32
N MET A 74 -1.66 -6.91 -11.24
CA MET A 74 -1.22 -5.95 -12.26
C MET A 74 -1.68 -6.45 -13.61
N TYR A 75 -2.34 -5.58 -14.37
CA TYR A 75 -2.84 -5.89 -15.69
C TYR A 75 -2.46 -4.78 -16.65
N SER A 76 -1.71 -5.12 -17.71
CA SER A 76 -1.38 -4.18 -18.78
C SER A 76 -2.43 -4.27 -19.89
N GLN A 77 -2.99 -3.13 -20.29
CA GLN A 77 -3.85 -3.04 -21.48
C GLN A 77 -3.07 -2.76 -22.76
N VAL A 78 -1.85 -2.23 -22.64
CA VAL A 78 -1.04 -1.86 -23.79
C VAL A 78 -0.01 -2.94 -24.01
N THR A 79 -0.14 -3.66 -25.13
CA THR A 79 0.88 -4.61 -25.59
C THR A 79 2.21 -3.88 -25.73
N ASP A 80 3.29 -4.53 -25.30
CA ASP A 80 4.68 -4.05 -25.38
C ASP A 80 5.06 -2.83 -24.51
N HIS A 81 4.17 -2.36 -23.63
CA HIS A 81 4.49 -1.35 -22.64
C HIS A 81 4.60 -1.97 -21.24
N SER A 82 5.79 -1.88 -20.64
CA SER A 82 6.04 -2.31 -19.27
C SER A 82 5.67 -1.20 -18.27
N GLY A 83 4.92 -1.54 -17.23
CA GLY A 83 4.64 -0.62 -16.12
C GLY A 83 5.80 -0.55 -15.13
N HIS A 84 5.84 0.51 -14.31
CA HIS A 84 6.91 0.70 -13.32
C HIS A 84 6.84 -0.30 -12.15
N GLY A 85 5.64 -0.66 -11.70
CA GLY A 85 5.40 -1.64 -10.63
C GLY A 85 4.72 -1.07 -9.38
N ILE A 86 4.82 -1.80 -8.27
CA ILE A 86 4.27 -1.46 -6.96
C ILE A 86 5.32 -1.70 -5.87
N VAL A 87 5.30 -0.88 -4.82
CA VAL A 87 6.21 -0.99 -3.68
C VAL A 87 5.46 -0.83 -2.36
N PHE A 88 5.88 -1.58 -1.33
CA PHE A 88 5.48 -1.35 0.06
C PHE A 88 6.54 -0.48 0.74
N VAL A 89 6.13 0.59 1.42
CA VAL A 89 7.04 1.56 2.04
C VAL A 89 6.72 1.79 3.50
N ILE A 90 7.77 2.00 4.30
CA ILE A 90 7.69 2.55 5.65
C ILE A 90 8.40 3.90 5.58
N SER A 91 7.69 4.99 5.87
CA SER A 91 8.22 6.34 5.80
C SER A 91 7.84 7.15 7.04
N GLN A 92 8.65 8.17 7.35
CA GLN A 92 8.40 9.10 8.46
C GLN A 92 7.25 10.08 8.16
N SER A 93 6.89 10.24 6.88
CA SER A 93 5.85 11.15 6.40
C SER A 93 5.05 10.48 5.27
N VAL A 94 3.80 10.89 5.13
CA VAL A 94 2.91 10.53 4.01
C VAL A 94 3.05 11.49 2.81
N SER A 95 3.78 12.59 3.00
CA SER A 95 4.02 13.58 1.95
C SER A 95 5.24 13.20 1.11
N PHE A 96 5.09 13.36 -0.21
CA PHE A 96 6.18 13.22 -1.19
C PHE A 96 6.84 14.56 -1.54
N GLN A 97 6.61 15.60 -0.74
CA GLN A 97 7.25 16.89 -0.95
C GLN A 97 8.77 16.75 -0.88
N GLY A 98 9.45 16.96 -2.01
CA GLY A 98 10.89 16.76 -2.17
C GLY A 98 11.30 15.46 -2.88
N ALA A 99 10.34 14.58 -3.21
CA ALA A 99 10.60 13.43 -4.06
C ALA A 99 10.94 13.91 -5.49
N LEU A 100 12.05 13.41 -6.04
CA LEU A 100 12.47 13.71 -7.40
C LEU A 100 11.81 12.71 -8.35
N SER A 101 11.16 13.21 -9.40
CA SER A 101 10.76 12.33 -10.50
C SER A 101 12.02 11.90 -11.25
N CYS A 102 12.11 10.61 -11.59
CA CYS A 102 13.02 10.17 -12.64
C CYS A 102 12.61 10.89 -13.93
N LYS A 103 13.58 11.46 -14.64
CA LYS A 103 13.39 12.30 -15.81
C LYS A 103 13.57 11.48 -17.09
#